data_AF-A0A2P6MDV5-F1
#
_entry.id   AF-A0A2P6MDV5-F1
#
_cell.length_a   1.000
_cell.length_b   1.000
_cell.length_c   1.000
_cell.angle_alpha   90.00
_cell.angle_beta   90.00
_cell.angle_gamma   90.00
#
_symmetry.space_group_name_H-M   'P 1'
#
loop_
_entity.id
_entity.type
_entity.pdbx_description
1 polymer ?
#
loop_
_entity_poly.entity_id
_entity_poly.type
_entity_poly.pdbx_seq_one_letter_code
_entity_poly.pdbx_strand_id
1 'polypeptide(L)'
;MNISVNAFTEQLLRGDHGMALAIVKKWRESRPRLELYRDLLTPAMYEIGLRWQMGDITVAEEHLATGVCDFVLSQTEYELISQSKSIDGTPKALFFTVEKENHFLGLKMVSILFREKNWNVKFMQSDLPSEEVMKEIRRWKPDVVGLSFSLSYRVEELTTFLRECSEANPEMEVLVGGRLVSQYDFSAVGQLSTSFVRSIDGAAEWLSEYDNGRRDEVNGKSGTTSIL
;
A
#
# COMPACT_ATOMS: atom_id res chain seq x y z
N MET A 1 -10.85 28.21 -1.49
CA MET A 1 -10.31 27.63 -2.73
C MET A 1 -10.65 26.15 -2.67
N ASN A 2 -11.67 25.72 -3.41
CA ASN A 2 -12.01 24.30 -3.50
C ASN A 2 -10.89 23.64 -4.29
N ILE A 3 -10.08 22.83 -3.60
CA ILE A 3 -9.06 22.00 -4.24
C ILE A 3 -9.81 20.96 -5.07
N SER A 4 -9.64 20.97 -6.38
CA SER A 4 -10.19 19.95 -7.27
C SER A 4 -9.12 18.94 -7.65
N VAL A 5 -9.56 17.71 -7.96
CA VAL A 5 -8.71 16.67 -8.55
C VAL A 5 -7.97 17.22 -9.76
N ASN A 6 -8.68 17.88 -10.69
CA ASN A 6 -8.08 18.48 -11.88
C ASN A 6 -6.95 19.46 -11.54
N ALA A 7 -7.14 20.34 -10.55
CA ALA A 7 -6.10 21.30 -10.18
C ALA A 7 -4.81 20.61 -9.70
N PHE A 8 -4.95 19.50 -8.95
CA PHE A 8 -3.84 18.68 -8.51
C PHE A 8 -3.22 17.90 -9.69
N THR A 9 -4.02 17.26 -10.54
CA THR A 9 -3.59 16.57 -11.77
C THR A 9 -2.69 17.47 -12.64
N GLU A 10 -3.10 18.73 -12.86
CA GLU A 10 -2.32 19.68 -13.65
C GLU A 10 -0.97 20.05 -12.99
N GLN A 11 -0.87 20.08 -11.66
CA GLN A 11 0.43 20.32 -11.01
C GLN A 11 1.37 19.13 -11.17
N LEU A 12 0.84 17.91 -11.10
CA LEU A 12 1.63 16.70 -11.33
C LEU A 12 2.21 16.69 -12.74
N LEU A 13 1.38 16.94 -13.76
CA LEU A 13 1.80 16.98 -15.16
C LEU A 13 2.80 18.11 -15.46
N ARG A 14 2.75 19.22 -14.72
CA ARG A 14 3.71 20.32 -14.85
C ARG A 14 5.05 20.07 -14.17
N GLY A 15 5.18 19.02 -13.35
CA GLY A 15 6.38 18.82 -12.53
C GLY A 15 6.45 19.76 -11.31
N ASP A 16 5.37 20.43 -10.93
CA ASP A 16 5.38 21.43 -9.86
C ASP A 16 5.24 20.77 -8.47
N HIS A 17 6.39 20.32 -7.96
CA HIS A 17 6.51 19.71 -6.63
C HIS A 17 6.02 20.63 -5.51
N GLY A 18 6.28 21.94 -5.62
CA GLY A 18 5.94 22.93 -4.60
C GLY A 18 4.43 23.12 -4.48
N MET A 19 3.76 23.34 -5.61
CA MET A 19 2.32 23.52 -5.63
C MET A 19 1.57 22.22 -5.31
N ALA A 20 2.03 21.07 -5.83
CA ALA A 20 1.46 19.77 -5.50
C ALA A 20 1.52 19.50 -3.99
N LEU A 21 2.66 19.77 -3.34
CA LEU A 21 2.80 19.63 -1.90
C LEU A 21 1.94 20.64 -1.12
N ALA A 22 1.84 21.89 -1.58
CA ALA A 22 0.99 22.90 -0.94
C ALA A 22 -0.49 22.51 -0.95
N ILE A 23 -0.97 21.94 -2.06
CA ILE A 23 -2.32 21.38 -2.19
C ILE A 23 -2.54 20.27 -1.15
N VAL A 24 -1.61 19.31 -1.07
CA VAL A 24 -1.72 18.19 -0.12
C VAL A 24 -1.66 18.64 1.33
N LYS A 25 -0.76 19.55 1.69
CA LYS A 25 -0.67 20.09 3.06
C LYS A 25 -1.98 20.77 3.47
N LYS A 26 -2.55 21.59 2.58
CA LYS A 26 -3.84 22.24 2.81
C LYS A 26 -4.98 21.24 2.97
N TRP A 27 -4.97 20.13 2.22
CA TRP A 27 -5.96 19.06 2.40
C TRP A 27 -5.84 18.38 3.77
N ARG A 28 -4.61 18.12 4.21
CA ARG A 28 -4.28 17.47 5.49
C ARG A 28 -4.62 18.30 6.73
N GLU A 29 -4.83 19.61 6.61
CA GLU A 29 -5.21 20.48 7.75
C GLU A 29 -6.55 20.10 8.39
N SER A 30 -7.48 19.50 7.65
CA SER A 30 -8.85 19.25 8.12
C SER A 30 -9.40 17.86 7.80
N ARG A 31 -8.61 16.99 7.14
CA ARG A 31 -9.08 15.68 6.66
C ARG A 31 -8.08 14.57 6.98
N PRO A 32 -8.54 13.33 7.19
CA PRO A 32 -7.68 12.16 7.42
C PRO A 32 -6.90 11.73 6.17
N ARG A 33 -5.89 10.89 6.37
CA ARG A 33 -4.89 10.54 5.35
C ARG A 33 -5.50 9.62 4.29
N LEU A 34 -6.40 8.73 4.73
CA LEU A 34 -7.22 7.90 3.86
C LEU A 34 -8.05 8.73 2.86
N GLU A 35 -8.69 9.81 3.31
CA GLU A 35 -9.45 10.71 2.43
C GLU A 35 -8.56 11.43 1.41
N LEU A 36 -7.34 11.83 1.80
CA LEU A 36 -6.37 12.36 0.84
C LEU A 36 -6.08 11.36 -0.29
N TYR A 37 -5.85 10.10 0.07
CA TYR A 37 -5.52 9.06 -0.90
C TYR A 37 -6.72 8.75 -1.79
N ARG A 38 -7.88 8.49 -1.20
CA ARG A 38 -9.12 8.14 -1.90
C ARG A 38 -9.67 9.27 -2.77
N ASP A 39 -9.73 10.50 -2.25
CA ASP A 39 -10.50 11.59 -2.87
C ASP A 39 -9.64 12.52 -3.73
N LEU A 40 -8.30 12.45 -3.62
CA LEU A 40 -7.39 13.32 -4.38
C LEU A 40 -6.33 12.54 -5.18
N LEU A 41 -5.48 11.75 -4.52
CA LEU A 41 -4.33 11.14 -5.19
C LEU A 41 -4.74 10.01 -6.15
N THR A 42 -5.57 9.06 -5.69
CA THR A 42 -6.08 7.97 -6.54
C THR A 42 -6.81 8.50 -7.79
N PRO A 43 -7.80 9.40 -7.68
CA PRO A 43 -8.51 9.89 -8.87
C PRO A 43 -7.60 10.69 -9.81
N ALA A 44 -6.67 11.49 -9.30
CA ALA A 44 -5.72 12.22 -10.14
C ALA A 44 -4.80 11.27 -10.93
N MET A 45 -4.26 10.23 -10.29
CA MET A 45 -3.41 9.26 -10.97
C MET A 45 -4.19 8.38 -11.97
N TYR A 46 -5.48 8.11 -11.71
CA TYR A 46 -6.35 7.45 -12.69
C TYR A 46 -6.61 8.33 -13.90
N GLU A 47 -6.84 9.63 -13.70
CA GLU A 47 -6.99 10.59 -14.80
C GLU A 47 -5.73 10.67 -15.65
N ILE A 48 -4.54 10.74 -15.03
CA ILE A 48 -3.24 10.71 -15.73
C ILE A 48 -3.10 9.42 -16.56
N GLY A 49 -3.38 8.27 -15.94
CA GLY A 49 -3.32 6.97 -16.63
C GLY A 49 -4.27 6.90 -17.83
N LEU A 50 -5.48 7.46 -17.70
CA LEU A 50 -6.45 7.52 -18.79
C LEU A 50 -5.98 8.43 -19.94
N ARG A 51 -5.49 9.64 -19.63
CA ARG A 51 -4.93 10.56 -20.63
C ARG A 51 -3.77 9.91 -21.40
N TRP A 52 -2.90 9.16 -20.71
CA TRP A 52 -1.83 8.41 -21.35
C TRP A 52 -2.35 7.30 -22.27
N GLN A 53 -3.31 6.49 -21.80
CA GLN A 53 -3.93 5.43 -22.60
C GLN A 53 -4.63 5.95 -23.85
N MET A 54 -5.21 7.16 -23.76
CA MET A 54 -5.86 7.84 -24.89
C MET A 54 -4.86 8.51 -25.84
N GLY A 55 -3.58 8.63 -25.47
CA GLY A 55 -2.55 9.31 -26.25
C GLY A 55 -2.55 10.84 -26.10
N ASP A 56 -3.28 11.38 -25.11
CA ASP A 56 -3.33 12.82 -24.82
C ASP A 56 -2.05 13.32 -24.15
N ILE A 57 -1.33 12.44 -23.46
CA ILE A 57 0.00 12.70 -22.88
C ILE A 57 0.97 11.57 -23.23
N THR A 58 2.25 11.90 -23.27
CA THR A 58 3.35 10.97 -23.50
C THR A 58 3.67 10.13 -22.26
N VAL A 59 4.39 9.03 -22.45
CA VAL A 59 4.95 8.26 -21.33
C VAL A 59 5.89 9.08 -20.44
N ALA A 60 6.59 10.07 -21.01
CA ALA A 60 7.46 10.96 -20.25
C ALA A 60 6.67 11.86 -19.30
N GLU A 61 5.50 12.35 -19.71
CA GLU A 61 4.61 13.15 -18.88
C GLU A 61 3.94 12.32 -17.78
N GLU A 62 3.55 11.07 -18.08
CA GLU A 62 3.07 10.13 -17.07
C GLU A 62 4.15 9.88 -16.01
N HIS A 63 5.38 9.57 -16.42
CA HIS A 63 6.50 9.34 -15.50
C HIS A 63 6.83 10.59 -14.66
N LEU A 64 6.77 11.78 -15.26
CA LEU A 64 6.92 13.04 -14.53
C LEU A 64 5.85 13.16 -13.43
N ALA A 65 4.58 12.95 -13.79
CA ALA A 65 3.47 13.07 -12.85
C ALA A 65 3.56 12.01 -11.72
N THR A 66 3.92 10.78 -12.06
CA THR A 66 4.18 9.70 -11.08
C THR A 66 5.33 10.07 -10.14
N GLY A 67 6.42 10.66 -10.65
CA GLY A 67 7.54 11.13 -9.82
C GLY A 67 7.16 12.26 -8.85
N VAL A 68 6.37 13.23 -9.30
CA VAL A 68 5.86 14.30 -8.41
C VAL A 68 4.94 13.72 -7.33
N CYS A 69 4.06 12.79 -7.70
CA CYS A 69 3.15 12.14 -6.76
C CYS A 69 3.92 11.32 -5.70
N ASP A 70 4.96 10.60 -6.12
CA ASP A 70 5.84 9.85 -5.22
C ASP A 70 6.55 10.77 -4.21
N PHE A 71 7.05 11.93 -4.68
CA PHE A 71 7.63 12.95 -3.83
C PHE A 71 6.63 13.44 -2.78
N VAL A 72 5.40 13.78 -3.18
CA VAL A 72 4.35 14.23 -2.27
C VAL A 72 4.03 13.15 -1.22
N LEU A 73 3.94 11.88 -1.61
CA LEU A 73 3.75 10.77 -0.67
C LEU A 73 4.91 10.69 0.34
N SER A 74 6.16 10.78 -0.12
CA SER A 74 7.35 10.78 0.77
C SER A 74 7.29 11.91 1.81
N GLN A 75 6.79 13.09 1.41
CA GLN A 75 6.62 14.21 2.35
C GLN A 75 5.54 13.91 3.40
N THR A 76 4.41 13.31 3.00
CA THR A 76 3.36 12.92 3.96
C THR A 76 3.80 11.80 4.91
N GLU A 77 4.72 10.95 4.46
CA GLU A 77 5.32 9.88 5.26
C GLU A 77 6.33 10.43 6.28
N TYR A 78 7.16 11.40 5.88
CA TYR A 78 8.14 12.05 6.75
C TYR A 78 7.51 12.64 8.03
N GLU A 79 6.30 13.19 7.93
CA GLU A 79 5.53 13.68 9.08
C GLU A 79 5.29 12.60 10.14
N LEU A 80 5.12 11.34 9.73
CA LEU A 80 4.92 10.21 10.64
C LEU A 80 6.24 9.72 11.21
N ILE A 81 7.26 9.55 10.35
CA ILE A 81 8.57 9.01 10.75
C ILE A 81 9.25 9.96 11.74
N SER A 82 9.16 11.27 11.53
CA SER A 82 9.74 12.27 12.43
C SER A 82 9.14 12.26 13.84
N GLN A 83 7.96 11.66 14.00
CA GLN A 83 7.23 11.56 15.27
C GLN A 83 7.29 10.15 15.88
N SER A 84 7.58 9.12 15.08
CA SER A 84 7.58 7.72 15.54
C SER A 84 8.94 7.32 16.14
N LYS A 85 8.92 6.49 17.18
CA LYS A 85 10.07 5.68 17.58
C LYS A 85 9.79 4.25 17.18
N SER A 86 10.77 3.56 16.60
CA SER A 86 10.70 2.10 16.46
C SER A 86 10.62 1.51 17.87
N ILE A 87 9.49 0.89 18.21
CA ILE A 87 9.24 0.30 19.52
C ILE A 87 9.29 -1.22 19.36
N ASP A 88 10.09 -1.89 20.18
CA ASP A 88 10.11 -3.35 20.21
C ASP A 88 8.72 -3.89 20.58
N GLY A 89 8.27 -4.90 19.84
CA GLY A 89 6.95 -5.50 20.03
C GLY A 89 5.81 -4.89 19.19
N THR A 90 6.07 -3.87 18.36
CA THR A 90 5.09 -3.45 17.34
C THR A 90 5.11 -4.38 16.12
N PRO A 91 3.93 -4.64 15.53
CA PRO A 91 3.80 -5.54 14.39
C PRO A 91 4.54 -5.00 13.16
N LYS A 92 4.99 -5.90 12.30
CA LYS A 92 5.87 -5.65 11.16
C LYS A 92 5.13 -5.90 9.85
N ALA A 93 5.25 -4.96 8.93
CA ALA A 93 4.70 -5.11 7.59
C ALA A 93 5.76 -4.86 6.51
N LEU A 94 5.86 -5.79 5.56
CA LEU A 94 6.76 -5.71 4.41
C LEU A 94 5.93 -5.46 3.15
N PHE A 95 6.29 -4.46 2.36
CA PHE A 95 5.59 -4.12 1.13
C PHE A 95 6.56 -4.07 -0.05
N PHE A 96 6.19 -4.66 -1.18
CA PHE A 96 7.01 -4.68 -2.39
C PHE A 96 6.15 -4.85 -3.66
N THR A 97 6.66 -4.47 -4.82
CA THR A 97 6.09 -4.95 -6.10
C THR A 97 6.97 -6.02 -6.71
N VAL A 98 6.35 -6.95 -7.43
CA VAL A 98 7.05 -8.02 -8.14
C VAL A 98 7.94 -7.45 -9.27
N GLU A 99 8.93 -8.22 -9.73
CA GLU A 99 9.82 -7.85 -10.83
C GLU A 99 9.06 -7.22 -12.02
N LYS A 100 9.57 -6.16 -12.66
CA LYS A 100 8.95 -5.46 -13.81
C LYS A 100 7.55 -4.86 -13.54
N GLU A 101 7.16 -4.70 -12.28
CA GLU A 101 5.92 -4.00 -11.88
C GLU A 101 6.24 -2.60 -11.35
N ASN A 102 5.88 -1.57 -12.11
CA ASN A 102 6.13 -0.17 -11.76
C ASN A 102 4.93 0.52 -11.08
N HIS A 103 3.79 -0.15 -10.90
CA HIS A 103 2.61 0.43 -10.26
C HIS A 103 2.68 0.33 -8.72
N PHE A 104 3.56 1.12 -8.11
CA PHE A 104 3.84 1.07 -6.67
C PHE A 104 3.13 2.15 -5.83
N LEU A 105 2.61 3.22 -6.43
CA LEU A 105 2.05 4.36 -5.68
C LEU A 105 0.92 3.94 -4.72
N GLY A 106 -0.01 3.09 -5.18
CA GLY A 106 -1.09 2.57 -4.33
C GLY A 106 -0.55 1.74 -3.16
N LEU A 107 0.47 0.91 -3.41
CA LEU A 107 1.12 0.12 -2.36
C LEU A 107 1.87 1.01 -1.36
N LYS A 108 2.51 2.08 -1.83
CA LYS A 108 3.14 3.08 -0.98
C LYS A 108 2.12 3.75 -0.06
N MET A 109 0.95 4.14 -0.59
CA MET A 109 -0.16 4.70 0.22
C MET A 109 -0.57 3.73 1.35
N VAL A 110 -0.79 2.45 1.03
CA VAL A 110 -1.11 1.42 2.04
C VAL A 110 0.01 1.32 3.08
N SER A 111 1.28 1.28 2.65
CA SER A 111 2.41 1.20 3.57
C SER A 111 2.49 2.39 4.54
N ILE A 112 2.04 3.57 4.12
CA ILE A 112 1.98 4.77 4.97
C ILE A 112 0.82 4.67 5.97
N LEU A 113 -0.33 4.09 5.58
CA LEU A 113 -1.44 3.82 6.51
C LEU A 113 -1.03 2.84 7.62
N PHE A 114 -0.23 1.83 7.31
CA PHE A 114 0.35 0.94 8.33
C PHE A 114 1.26 1.71 9.30
N ARG A 115 2.13 2.59 8.78
CA ARG A 115 2.97 3.46 9.63
C ARG A 115 2.13 4.38 10.52
N GLU A 116 1.03 4.92 10.00
CA GLU A 116 0.10 5.76 10.78
C GLU A 116 -0.54 5.00 11.95
N LYS A 117 -0.63 3.66 11.86
CA LYS A 117 -1.05 2.76 12.94
C LYS A 117 0.11 2.25 13.82
N ASN A 118 1.29 2.85 13.72
CA ASN A 118 2.51 2.50 14.46
C ASN A 118 3.08 1.10 14.16
N TRP A 119 2.88 0.61 12.94
CA TRP A 119 3.56 -0.59 12.47
C TRP A 119 5.01 -0.30 12.11
N ASN A 120 5.89 -1.28 12.32
CA ASN A 120 7.24 -1.28 11.76
C ASN A 120 7.13 -1.64 10.27
N VAL A 121 7.33 -0.68 9.38
CA VAL A 121 7.11 -0.91 7.94
C VAL A 121 8.41 -0.90 7.15
N LYS A 122 8.62 -1.93 6.32
CA LYS A 122 9.63 -1.93 5.25
C LYS A 122 8.93 -1.87 3.89
N PHE A 123 9.07 -0.76 3.19
CA PHE A 123 8.64 -0.62 1.79
C PHE A 123 9.87 -0.83 0.89
N MET A 124 9.99 -2.01 0.27
CA MET A 124 11.13 -2.40 -0.55
C MET A 124 11.05 -1.91 -2.00
N GLN A 125 10.15 -0.96 -2.28
CA GLN A 125 9.91 -0.39 -3.61
C GLN A 125 9.62 -1.48 -4.66
N SER A 126 9.97 -1.19 -5.92
CA SER A 126 9.59 -1.97 -7.08
C SER A 126 10.69 -2.85 -7.63
N ASP A 127 10.29 -3.80 -8.46
CA ASP A 127 11.17 -4.59 -9.33
C ASP A 127 12.11 -5.53 -8.56
N LEU A 128 11.57 -6.21 -7.54
CA LEU A 128 12.33 -7.18 -6.77
C LEU A 128 12.05 -8.62 -7.21
N PRO A 129 13.10 -9.44 -7.42
CA PRO A 129 12.94 -10.88 -7.56
C PRO A 129 12.32 -11.48 -6.30
N SER A 130 11.35 -12.38 -6.47
CA SER A 130 10.64 -13.03 -5.36
C SER A 130 11.59 -13.74 -4.39
N GLU A 131 12.70 -14.30 -4.88
CA GLU A 131 13.69 -14.98 -4.05
C GLU A 131 14.34 -14.04 -3.01
N GLU A 132 14.67 -12.81 -3.40
CA GLU A 132 15.26 -11.80 -2.51
C GLU A 132 14.24 -11.32 -1.46
N VAL A 133 12.98 -11.18 -1.86
CA VAL A 133 11.89 -10.86 -0.94
C VAL A 133 11.69 -11.99 0.08
N MET A 134 11.73 -13.25 -0.36
CA MET A 134 11.61 -14.40 0.54
C MET A 134 12.79 -14.52 1.52
N LYS A 135 14.00 -14.14 1.11
CA LYS A 135 15.14 -14.01 2.04
C LYS A 135 14.86 -12.96 3.12
N GLU A 136 14.27 -11.82 2.74
CA GLU A 136 13.89 -10.78 3.71
C GLU A 136 12.77 -11.22 4.63
N ILE A 137 11.73 -11.88 4.11
CA ILE A 137 10.63 -12.43 4.91
C ILE A 137 11.16 -13.37 6.00
N ARG A 138 12.01 -14.33 5.63
CA ARG A 138 12.62 -15.27 6.58
C ARG A 138 13.50 -14.59 7.62
N ARG A 139 14.23 -13.53 7.23
CA ARG A 139 15.15 -12.80 8.10
C ARG A 139 14.42 -11.87 9.08
N TRP A 140 13.52 -11.04 8.57
CA TRP A 140 12.89 -9.96 9.32
C TRP A 140 11.61 -10.40 10.03
N LYS A 141 10.98 -11.49 9.54
CA LYS A 141 9.76 -12.10 10.05
C LYS A 141 8.62 -11.07 10.18
N PRO A 142 8.12 -10.54 9.05
CA PRO A 142 6.95 -9.68 9.08
C PRO A 142 5.71 -10.46 9.50
N ASP A 143 4.78 -9.78 10.17
CA ASP A 143 3.43 -10.29 10.45
C ASP A 143 2.55 -10.17 9.21
N VAL A 144 2.83 -9.17 8.37
CA VAL A 144 2.09 -8.87 7.14
C VAL A 144 3.01 -8.66 5.95
N VAL A 145 2.69 -9.26 4.81
CA VAL A 145 3.33 -8.98 3.52
C VAL A 145 2.29 -8.40 2.56
N GLY A 146 2.55 -7.21 2.02
CA GLY A 146 1.71 -6.59 1.01
C GLY A 146 2.40 -6.55 -0.35
N LEU A 147 1.70 -6.96 -1.41
CA LEU A 147 2.17 -6.82 -2.78
C LEU A 147 1.11 -6.25 -3.72
N SER A 148 1.59 -5.55 -4.74
CA SER A 148 0.78 -5.07 -5.87
C SER A 148 0.99 -5.95 -7.08
N PHE A 149 -0.10 -6.38 -7.70
CA PHE A 149 -0.11 -7.26 -8.87
C PHE A 149 -1.01 -6.67 -9.97
N SER A 150 -0.41 -6.24 -11.10
CA SER A 150 -1.16 -5.65 -12.22
C SER A 150 -0.98 -6.36 -13.56
N LEU A 151 -0.28 -7.51 -13.62
CA LEU A 151 0.01 -8.23 -14.87
C LEU A 151 -0.56 -9.66 -14.87
N SER A 152 -1.58 -9.92 -15.70
CA SER A 152 -2.43 -11.11 -15.61
C SER A 152 -1.74 -12.41 -16.05
N TYR A 153 -0.68 -12.33 -16.83
CA TYR A 153 0.10 -13.49 -17.26
C TYR A 153 1.01 -14.08 -16.16
N ARG A 154 1.06 -13.47 -14.98
CA ARG A 154 1.94 -13.87 -13.87
C ARG A 154 1.22 -14.54 -12.70
N VAL A 155 0.00 -15.04 -12.94
CA VAL A 155 -0.79 -15.68 -11.89
C VAL A 155 -0.08 -16.90 -11.32
N GLU A 156 0.64 -17.67 -12.13
CA GLU A 156 1.45 -18.81 -11.65
C GLU A 156 2.58 -18.39 -10.70
N GLU A 157 3.22 -17.25 -10.98
CA GLU A 157 4.26 -16.69 -10.12
C GLU A 157 3.66 -16.22 -8.78
N LEU A 158 2.48 -15.59 -8.83
CA LEU A 158 1.73 -15.22 -7.62
C LEU A 158 1.40 -16.47 -6.79
N THR A 159 0.83 -17.52 -7.40
CA THR A 159 0.51 -18.77 -6.71
C THR A 159 1.74 -19.38 -6.04
N THR A 160 2.87 -19.40 -6.76
CA THR A 160 4.14 -19.94 -6.25
C THR A 160 4.64 -19.12 -5.07
N PHE A 161 4.62 -17.79 -5.17
CA PHE A 161 5.02 -16.90 -4.11
C PHE A 161 4.13 -17.02 -2.85
N LEU A 162 2.81 -17.10 -3.02
CA LEU A 162 1.88 -17.28 -1.91
C LEU A 162 2.15 -18.60 -1.16
N ARG A 163 2.43 -19.68 -1.89
CA ARG A 163 2.83 -20.95 -1.28
C ARG A 163 4.13 -20.83 -0.48
N GLU A 164 5.15 -20.20 -1.04
CA GLU A 164 6.43 -20.00 -0.33
C GLU A 164 6.25 -19.14 0.93
N CYS A 165 5.35 -18.15 0.89
CA CYS A 165 4.97 -17.35 2.06
C CYS A 165 4.35 -18.21 3.17
N SER A 166 3.37 -19.06 2.85
CA SER A 166 2.73 -19.94 3.85
C SER A 166 3.69 -20.99 4.41
N GLU A 167 4.57 -21.56 3.58
CA GLU A 167 5.62 -22.47 4.05
C GLU A 167 6.62 -21.79 4.98
N ALA A 168 6.94 -20.51 4.74
CA ALA A 168 7.87 -19.75 5.56
C ALA A 168 7.26 -19.31 6.90
N ASN A 169 5.99 -18.90 6.90
CA ASN A 169 5.23 -18.54 8.09
C ASN A 169 3.72 -18.69 7.86
N PRO A 170 3.07 -19.74 8.39
CA PRO A 170 1.63 -19.94 8.24
C PRO A 170 0.75 -18.87 8.91
N GLU A 171 1.27 -18.16 9.91
CA GLU A 171 0.54 -17.09 10.62
C GLU A 171 0.70 -15.72 9.94
N MET A 172 1.55 -15.62 8.92
CA MET A 172 1.76 -14.37 8.19
C MET A 172 0.59 -14.13 7.24
N GLU A 173 0.01 -12.93 7.33
CA GLU A 173 -1.02 -12.48 6.41
C GLU A 173 -0.40 -11.90 5.14
N VAL A 174 -0.99 -12.23 3.99
CA VAL A 174 -0.56 -11.71 2.70
C VAL A 174 -1.68 -10.86 2.09
N LEU A 175 -1.44 -9.56 1.94
CA LEU A 175 -2.34 -8.66 1.22
C LEU A 175 -1.92 -8.55 -0.25
N VAL A 176 -2.84 -8.89 -1.14
CA VAL A 176 -2.65 -8.74 -2.57
C VAL A 176 -3.57 -7.64 -3.08
N GLY A 177 -2.98 -6.57 -3.61
CA GLY A 177 -3.70 -5.49 -4.27
C GLY A 177 -3.29 -5.34 -5.74
N GLY A 178 -3.75 -4.26 -6.36
CA GLY A 178 -3.40 -3.92 -7.73
C GLY A 178 -4.63 -3.91 -8.65
N ARG A 179 -4.44 -3.37 -9.86
CA ARG A 179 -5.54 -3.10 -10.80
C ARG A 179 -6.24 -4.38 -11.30
N LEU A 180 -5.56 -5.52 -11.31
CA LEU A 180 -6.21 -6.78 -11.68
C LEU A 180 -7.10 -7.32 -10.59
N VAL A 181 -6.72 -7.14 -9.32
CA VAL A 181 -7.50 -7.62 -8.17
C VAL A 181 -8.86 -6.92 -8.08
N SER A 182 -8.96 -5.68 -8.57
CA SER A 182 -10.23 -4.97 -8.67
C SER A 182 -11.11 -5.42 -9.86
N GLN A 183 -10.55 -6.12 -10.84
CA GLN A 183 -11.23 -6.54 -12.08
C GLN A 183 -11.59 -8.02 -12.13
N TYR A 184 -10.81 -8.87 -11.46
CA TYR A 184 -10.93 -10.33 -11.52
C TYR A 184 -10.97 -10.94 -10.12
N ASP A 185 -11.58 -12.13 -10.01
CA ASP A 185 -11.57 -12.91 -8.79
C ASP A 185 -10.36 -13.84 -8.74
N PHE A 186 -9.53 -13.67 -7.71
CA PHE A 186 -8.34 -14.49 -7.45
C PHE A 186 -8.50 -15.36 -6.20
N SER A 187 -9.71 -15.46 -5.64
CA SER A 187 -10.00 -16.28 -4.46
C SER A 187 -9.54 -17.73 -4.61
N ALA A 188 -9.62 -18.30 -5.82
CA ALA A 188 -9.15 -19.66 -6.13
C ALA A 188 -7.62 -19.84 -6.05
N VAL A 189 -6.86 -18.74 -6.08
CA VAL A 189 -5.39 -18.72 -5.97
C VAL A 189 -4.95 -18.37 -4.55
N GLY A 190 -5.83 -17.79 -3.74
CA GLY A 190 -5.56 -17.45 -2.35
C GLY A 190 -5.32 -18.66 -1.47
N GLN A 191 -4.36 -18.56 -0.57
CA GLN A 191 -4.24 -19.47 0.56
C GLN A 191 -5.04 -18.93 1.76
N LEU A 192 -5.20 -19.72 2.84
CA LEU A 192 -6.04 -19.35 3.98
C LEU A 192 -5.70 -17.98 4.59
N SER A 193 -4.43 -17.57 4.57
CA SER A 193 -3.94 -16.27 5.07
C SER A 193 -3.73 -15.23 3.96
N THR A 194 -4.44 -15.34 2.82
CA THR A 194 -4.34 -14.39 1.71
C THR A 194 -5.60 -13.54 1.59
N SER A 195 -5.43 -12.23 1.68
CA SER A 195 -6.49 -11.24 1.54
C SER A 195 -6.31 -10.42 0.26
N PHE A 196 -7.33 -10.45 -0.62
CA PHE A 196 -7.34 -9.66 -1.85
C PHE A 196 -8.04 -8.32 -1.65
N VAL A 197 -7.29 -7.21 -1.67
CA VAL A 197 -7.81 -5.86 -1.44
C VAL A 197 -8.00 -5.11 -2.75
N ARG A 198 -9.23 -4.62 -2.97
CA ARG A 198 -9.65 -4.01 -4.25
C ARG A 198 -9.52 -2.49 -4.30
N SER A 199 -9.34 -1.85 -3.15
CA SER A 199 -9.24 -0.39 -3.02
C SER A 199 -8.41 -0.01 -1.79
N ILE A 200 -8.05 1.27 -1.71
CA ILE A 200 -7.39 1.83 -0.53
C ILE A 200 -8.28 1.76 0.72
N ASP A 201 -9.60 1.93 0.56
CA ASP A 201 -10.57 1.76 1.65
C ASP A 201 -10.60 0.31 2.14
N GLY A 202 -10.64 -0.67 1.24
CA GLY A 202 -10.61 -2.09 1.62
C GLY A 202 -9.33 -2.48 2.34
N ALA A 203 -8.18 -1.91 1.95
CA ALA A 203 -6.92 -2.11 2.68
C ALA A 203 -6.95 -1.46 4.08
N ALA A 204 -7.59 -0.29 4.23
CA ALA A 204 -7.73 0.40 5.50
C ALA A 204 -8.72 -0.30 6.46
N GLU A 205 -9.80 -0.85 5.91
CA GLU A 205 -10.78 -1.70 6.62
C GLU A 205 -10.08 -2.95 7.15
N TRP A 206 -9.39 -3.70 6.26
CA TRP A 206 -8.61 -4.87 6.63
C TRP A 206 -7.61 -4.59 7.77
N LEU A 207 -6.85 -3.50 7.64
CA LEU A 207 -5.87 -3.11 8.67
C LEU A 207 -6.53 -2.83 10.02
N SER A 208 -7.71 -2.20 10.01
CA SER A 208 -8.45 -1.89 11.22
C SER A 208 -9.01 -3.16 11.88
N GLU A 209 -9.51 -4.10 11.10
CA GLU A 209 -9.99 -5.41 11.59
C GLU A 209 -8.84 -6.24 12.19
N TYR A 210 -7.70 -6.32 11.48
CA TYR A 210 -6.52 -7.04 11.96
C TYR A 210 -6.02 -6.47 13.30
N ASP A 211 -5.90 -5.15 13.43
CA ASP A 211 -5.46 -4.53 14.68
C ASP A 211 -6.45 -4.71 15.82
N ASN A 212 -7.75 -4.79 15.54
CA ASN A 212 -8.78 -5.07 16.56
C ASN A 212 -8.69 -6.53 17.04
N GLY A 213 -8.64 -7.50 16.12
CA GLY A 213 -8.50 -8.92 16.47
C GLY A 213 -7.25 -9.19 17.30
N ARG A 214 -6.12 -8.58 16.94
CA ARG A 214 -4.87 -8.67 17.71
C ARG A 214 -5.00 -8.10 19.12
N ARG A 215 -5.73 -6.98 19.30
CA ARG A 215 -5.96 -6.40 20.63
C ARG A 215 -6.82 -7.31 21.49
N ASP A 216 -7.84 -7.95 20.91
CA ASP A 216 -8.69 -8.90 21.63
C ASP A 216 -7.91 -10.14 22.07
N GLU A 217 -6.97 -10.65 21.27
CA GLU A 217 -6.08 -11.74 21.67
C GLU A 217 -5.10 -11.34 22.79
N VAL A 218 -4.54 -10.13 22.72
CA VAL A 218 -3.63 -9.61 23.75
C VAL A 218 -4.38 -9.37 25.06
N ASN A 219 -5.59 -8.79 25.00
CA ASN A 219 -6.45 -8.54 26.16
C ASN A 219 -7.05 -9.84 26.73
N GLY A 220 -7.33 -10.83 25.87
CA GLY A 220 -7.79 -12.16 26.27
C GLY A 220 -6.72 -12.97 27.02
N LYS A 221 -5.44 -12.63 26.86
CA LYS A 221 -4.32 -13.26 27.60
C LYS A 221 -4.11 -12.69 29.01
N SER A 222 -4.83 -11.62 29.42
CA SER A 222 -4.85 -11.18 30.82
C SER A 222 -6.02 -11.80 31.59
N GLY A 223 -5.82 -13.02 32.10
CA GLY A 223 -6.49 -13.49 33.32
C GLY A 223 -7.99 -13.81 33.27
N THR A 224 -8.55 -14.28 32.15
CA THR A 224 -9.88 -14.91 32.18
C THR A 224 -9.77 -16.42 32.35
N THR A 225 -9.96 -16.86 33.60
CA THR A 225 -10.43 -18.19 33.90
C THR A 225 -11.78 -18.38 33.21
N SER A 226 -11.81 -19.11 32.10
CA SER A 226 -13.09 -19.61 31.56
C SER A 226 -13.58 -20.73 32.47
N ILE A 227 -14.39 -20.35 33.45
CA ILE A 227 -15.45 -21.21 33.96
C ILE A 227 -16.60 -21.05 32.96
N LEU A 228 -16.64 -21.97 32.00
CA LEU A 228 -17.81 -22.66 31.43
C LEU A 228 -17.31 -23.63 30.36
#